data_AF-A0A2G8SMC9-F1
#
_entry.id   AF-A0A2G8SMC9-F1
#
_cell.length_a   1.000
_cell.length_b   1.000
_cell.length_c   1.000
_cell.angle_alpha   90.00
_cell.angle_beta   90.00
_cell.angle_gamma   90.00
#
_symmetry.space_group_name_H-M   'P 1'
#
loop_
_entity.id
_entity.type
_entity.pdbx_description
1 polymer ?
#
loop_
_entity_poly.entity_id
_entity_poly.type
_entity_poly.pdbx_seq_one_letter_code
_entity_poly.pdbx_strand_id
1 'polypeptide(L)'
;MLTQSSNSQLIIHRIFAEQTVPLRHSVLWPDHPKSYVLLREDDAGYHYGAFLEGVPDPVAVVSVFDEALPQPTPDGEVGCVPSLRFRKFACDPKYQGQGIGTRLLRHVFDDAVSNEKIPMCVVWCDARVSAASWYERKEIGMERFGEVFFKDSIEYIRMRGVVTTPKEEARCSTEPGAISQ
;
A
#
# COMPACT_ATOMS: atom_id res chain seq x y z
N MET A 1 -30.61 3.40 26.65
CA MET A 1 -29.61 2.46 26.10
C MET A 1 -28.47 3.29 25.55
N LEU A 2 -27.35 3.35 26.26
CA LEU A 2 -26.15 4.04 25.78
C LEU A 2 -25.46 3.14 24.76
N THR A 3 -25.42 3.55 23.50
CA THR A 3 -24.57 2.96 22.47
C THR A 3 -23.12 3.24 22.85
N GLN A 4 -22.46 2.29 23.50
CA GLN A 4 -21.01 2.32 23.60
C GLN A 4 -20.45 2.07 22.21
N SER A 5 -20.06 3.14 21.52
CA SER A 5 -19.15 3.04 20.39
C SER A 5 -17.82 2.54 20.95
N SER A 6 -17.59 1.22 20.87
CA SER A 6 -16.29 0.62 21.12
C SER A 6 -15.35 1.10 20.01
N ASN A 7 -14.72 2.25 20.23
CA ASN A 7 -13.70 2.78 19.33
C ASN A 7 -12.46 1.91 19.54
N SER A 8 -12.45 0.73 18.88
CA SER A 8 -11.36 -0.23 19.01
C SER A 8 -10.08 0.47 18.55
N GLN A 9 -9.12 0.62 19.47
CA GLN A 9 -7.85 1.27 19.15
C GLN A 9 -7.13 0.43 18.09
N LEU A 10 -6.82 1.05 16.95
CA LEU A 10 -5.99 0.43 15.92
C LEU A 10 -4.56 0.89 16.09
N ILE A 11 -3.67 -0.08 16.26
CA ILE A 11 -2.23 0.16 16.35
C ILE A 11 -1.60 -0.38 15.06
N ILE A 12 -0.78 0.44 14.39
CA ILE A 12 -0.01 0.04 13.22
C ILE A 12 1.47 0.14 13.57
N HIS A 13 2.22 -0.92 13.31
CA HIS A 13 3.67 -0.93 13.54
C HIS A 13 4.39 -1.93 12.62
N ARG A 14 5.73 -1.83 12.61
CA ARG A 14 6.59 -2.81 11.92
C ARG A 14 6.47 -4.19 12.56
N ILE A 15 6.48 -5.23 11.73
CA ILE A 15 6.46 -6.63 12.15
C ILE A 15 7.52 -7.42 11.38
N PHE A 16 7.83 -8.63 11.85
CA PHE A 16 8.67 -9.55 11.09
C PHE A 16 7.91 -10.16 9.90
N ALA A 17 8.64 -10.58 8.87
CA ALA A 17 8.05 -11.19 7.68
C ALA A 17 7.15 -12.38 8.02
N GLU A 18 7.58 -13.22 8.96
CA GLU A 18 6.89 -14.43 9.39
C GLU A 18 5.50 -14.14 9.99
N GLN A 19 5.35 -12.98 10.65
CA GLN A 19 4.08 -12.55 11.24
C GLN A 19 3.04 -12.20 10.17
N THR A 20 3.46 -11.94 8.92
CA THR A 20 2.54 -11.69 7.80
C THR A 20 1.96 -12.99 7.23
N VAL A 21 2.70 -14.10 7.34
CA VAL A 21 2.45 -15.33 6.58
C VAL A 21 1.06 -15.92 6.85
N PRO A 22 0.58 -16.03 8.11
CA PRO A 22 -0.73 -16.60 8.38
C PRO A 22 -1.86 -15.85 7.66
N LEU A 23 -1.83 -14.51 7.71
CA LEU A 23 -2.88 -13.68 7.10
C LEU A 23 -2.75 -13.60 5.57
N ARG A 24 -1.52 -13.50 5.04
CA ARG A 24 -1.28 -13.57 3.59
C ARG A 24 -1.85 -14.86 3.01
N HIS A 25 -1.62 -15.99 3.68
CA HIS A 25 -2.09 -17.30 3.24
C HIS A 25 -3.62 -17.37 3.27
N SER A 26 -4.24 -17.10 4.41
CA SER A 26 -5.69 -17.27 4.59
C SER A 26 -6.53 -16.34 3.70
N VAL A 27 -6.01 -15.15 3.34
CA VAL A 27 -6.76 -14.16 2.55
C VAL A 27 -6.44 -14.23 1.06
N LEU A 28 -5.16 -14.36 0.68
CA LEU A 28 -4.76 -14.21 -0.72
C LEU A 28 -4.82 -15.53 -1.48
N TRP A 29 -4.41 -16.63 -0.84
CA TRP A 29 -4.23 -17.95 -1.47
C TRP A 29 -4.51 -19.09 -0.48
N PRO A 30 -5.75 -19.19 0.06
CA PRO A 30 -6.09 -20.18 1.09
C PRO A 30 -5.95 -21.63 0.61
N ASP A 31 -6.16 -21.87 -0.68
CA ASP A 31 -6.12 -23.20 -1.30
C ASP A 31 -4.71 -23.64 -1.74
N HIS A 32 -3.69 -22.82 -1.50
CA HIS A 32 -2.29 -23.12 -1.82
C HIS A 32 -1.49 -23.47 -0.55
N PRO A 33 -0.30 -24.10 -0.65
CA PRO A 33 0.60 -24.22 0.50
C PRO A 33 1.09 -22.84 0.98
N LYS A 34 1.40 -22.71 2.28
CA LYS A 34 1.95 -21.48 2.87
C LYS A 34 3.20 -20.95 2.14
N SER A 35 4.00 -21.83 1.55
CA SER A 35 5.17 -21.44 0.73
C SER A 35 4.81 -20.53 -0.45
N TYR A 36 3.57 -20.58 -0.96
CA TYR A 36 3.10 -19.77 -2.08
C TYR A 36 2.94 -18.27 -1.74
N VAL A 37 2.88 -17.95 -0.44
CA VAL A 37 2.80 -16.56 0.03
C VAL A 37 4.10 -16.01 0.57
N LEU A 38 5.15 -16.83 0.64
CA LEU A 38 6.51 -16.39 0.95
C LEU A 38 7.10 -15.66 -0.24
N LEU A 39 7.81 -14.57 0.02
CA LEU A 39 8.55 -13.82 -0.99
C LEU A 39 10.04 -14.06 -0.80
N ARG A 40 10.78 -14.23 -1.91
CA ARG A 40 12.24 -14.33 -1.84
C ARG A 40 12.86 -13.07 -1.23
N GLU A 41 12.19 -11.94 -1.42
CA GLU A 41 12.63 -10.63 -0.96
C GLU A 41 12.17 -10.29 0.47
N ASP A 42 11.42 -11.17 1.16
CA ASP A 42 10.86 -10.86 2.49
C ASP A 42 11.93 -10.36 3.48
N ASP A 43 13.14 -10.93 3.47
CA ASP A 43 14.23 -10.49 4.37
C ASP A 43 14.70 -9.04 4.14
N ALA A 44 14.51 -8.51 2.92
CA ALA A 44 14.84 -7.13 2.55
C ALA A 44 13.62 -6.20 2.66
N GLY A 45 12.46 -6.74 3.02
CA GLY A 45 11.18 -6.05 3.05
C GLY A 45 10.92 -5.31 4.34
N TYR A 46 10.07 -4.31 4.21
CA TYR A 46 9.48 -3.57 5.30
C TYR A 46 8.03 -4.05 5.50
N HIS A 47 7.76 -4.74 6.61
CA HIS A 47 6.44 -5.31 6.86
C HIS A 47 5.71 -4.56 7.96
N TYR A 48 4.41 -4.37 7.77
CA TYR A 48 3.55 -3.69 8.73
C TYR A 48 2.34 -4.55 9.03
N GLY A 49 1.93 -4.55 10.30
CA GLY A 49 0.70 -5.15 10.78
C GLY A 49 -0.20 -4.09 11.39
N ALA A 50 -1.50 -4.23 11.20
CA ALA A 50 -2.52 -3.47 11.90
C ALA A 50 -3.20 -4.36 12.94
N PHE A 51 -3.21 -3.93 14.20
CA PHE A 51 -3.68 -4.68 15.35
C PHE A 51 -4.86 -3.96 15.99
N LEU A 52 -5.87 -4.72 16.39
CA LEU A 52 -6.98 -4.24 17.21
C LEU A 52 -6.75 -4.66 18.65
N GLU A 53 -7.18 -3.82 19.59
CA GLU A 53 -7.15 -4.15 21.02
C GLU A 53 -7.80 -5.53 21.29
N GLY A 54 -7.12 -6.38 22.06
CA GLY A 54 -7.57 -7.73 22.38
C GLY A 54 -7.40 -8.77 21.26
N VAL A 55 -6.91 -8.38 20.07
CA VAL A 55 -6.56 -9.31 18.99
C VAL A 55 -5.04 -9.49 18.96
N PRO A 56 -4.51 -10.70 19.21
CA PRO A 56 -3.06 -10.92 19.31
C PRO A 56 -2.34 -10.86 17.96
N ASP A 57 -3.04 -11.22 16.89
CA ASP A 57 -2.50 -11.29 15.53
C ASP A 57 -2.91 -10.04 14.71
N PRO A 58 -2.11 -9.63 13.71
CA PRO A 58 -2.48 -8.53 12.85
C PRO A 58 -3.74 -8.89 12.04
N VAL A 59 -4.72 -7.98 12.02
CA VAL A 59 -5.96 -8.11 11.22
C VAL A 59 -5.80 -7.61 9.80
N ALA A 60 -4.74 -6.83 9.53
CA ALA A 60 -4.30 -6.47 8.19
C ALA A 60 -2.77 -6.41 8.13
N VAL A 61 -2.20 -6.79 6.99
CA VAL A 61 -0.75 -6.78 6.76
C VAL A 61 -0.42 -6.24 5.37
N VAL A 62 0.74 -5.59 5.26
CA VAL A 62 1.31 -5.13 3.99
C VAL A 62 2.83 -5.27 4.04
N SER A 63 3.46 -5.45 2.89
CA SER A 63 4.92 -5.58 2.79
C SER A 63 5.43 -4.70 1.68
N VAL A 64 6.46 -3.93 1.96
CA VAL A 64 6.94 -2.82 1.14
C VAL A 64 8.40 -3.06 0.82
N PHE A 65 8.79 -2.82 -0.43
CA PHE A 65 10.12 -3.11 -0.95
C PHE A 65 10.62 -1.91 -1.73
N ASP A 66 11.91 -1.61 -1.62
CA ASP A 66 12.59 -0.65 -2.48
C ASP A 66 12.65 -1.22 -3.91
N GLU A 67 11.72 -0.81 -4.77
CA GLU A 67 11.60 -1.33 -6.13
C GLU A 67 11.10 -0.22 -7.06
N ALA A 68 11.89 0.06 -8.10
CA ALA A 68 11.56 1.06 -9.11
C ALA A 68 10.29 0.70 -9.90
N LEU A 69 9.59 1.71 -10.42
CA LEU A 69 8.48 1.50 -11.34
C LEU A 69 8.92 0.66 -12.55
N PRO A 70 8.11 -0.34 -12.97
CA PRO A 70 8.38 -1.12 -14.16
C PRO A 70 7.92 -0.32 -15.39
N GLN A 71 8.79 0.59 -15.87
CA GLN A 71 8.83 1.25 -17.20
C GLN A 71 9.03 2.79 -17.13
N PRO A 72 9.60 3.41 -18.20
CA PRO A 72 10.01 4.81 -18.23
C PRO A 72 8.81 5.78 -18.19
N THR A 73 9.08 7.05 -17.88
CA THR A 73 8.13 8.14 -18.13
C THR A 73 7.77 8.21 -19.62
N PRO A 74 6.68 8.91 -20.00
CA PRO A 74 6.32 9.12 -21.42
C PRO A 74 7.47 9.66 -22.29
N ASP A 75 8.45 10.32 -21.67
CA ASP A 75 9.61 10.94 -22.31
C ASP A 75 10.83 10.01 -22.38
N GLY A 76 10.69 8.74 -21.98
CA GLY A 76 11.77 7.75 -22.01
C GLY A 76 12.75 7.85 -20.84
N GLU A 77 12.56 8.79 -19.91
CA GLU A 77 13.38 8.88 -18.70
C GLU A 77 12.96 7.82 -17.69
N VAL A 78 13.91 7.03 -17.21
CA VAL A 78 13.75 6.34 -15.93
C VAL A 78 13.90 7.41 -14.87
N GLY A 79 12.79 8.07 -14.52
CA GLY A 79 12.83 9.10 -13.50
C GLY A 79 13.49 8.56 -12.25
N CYS A 80 14.52 9.25 -11.76
CA CYS A 80 15.22 9.00 -10.49
C CYS A 80 14.33 9.23 -9.26
N VAL A 81 13.01 9.02 -9.38
CA VAL A 81 12.04 9.23 -8.33
C VAL A 81 12.11 8.03 -7.38
N PRO A 82 12.39 8.25 -6.09
CA PRO A 82 12.30 7.20 -5.08
C PRO A 82 10.98 6.47 -5.21
N SER A 83 11.04 5.14 -5.28
CA SER A 83 9.88 4.32 -5.56
C SER A 83 9.85 3.11 -4.65
N LEU A 84 8.66 2.82 -4.11
CA LEU A 84 8.42 1.67 -3.26
C LEU A 84 7.30 0.83 -3.86
N ARG A 85 7.51 -0.49 -3.91
CA ARG A 85 6.45 -1.43 -4.24
C ARG A 85 5.89 -2.06 -3.00
N PHE A 86 4.57 -1.99 -2.82
CA PHE A 86 3.92 -2.84 -1.82
C PHE A 86 3.35 -4.12 -2.45
N ARG A 87 3.43 -5.21 -1.71
CA ARG A 87 3.01 -6.55 -2.09
C ARG A 87 2.29 -7.21 -0.92
N LYS A 88 1.51 -8.25 -1.25
CA LYS A 88 0.81 -9.12 -0.28
C LYS A 88 -0.04 -8.34 0.74
N PHE A 89 -0.68 -7.26 0.28
CA PHE A 89 -1.62 -6.50 1.09
C PHE A 89 -2.89 -7.31 1.34
N ALA A 90 -3.19 -7.58 2.60
CA ALA A 90 -4.31 -8.42 3.02
C ALA A 90 -4.98 -7.84 4.26
N CYS A 91 -6.30 -7.96 4.33
CA CYS A 91 -7.11 -7.64 5.50
C CYS A 91 -8.06 -8.81 5.73
N ASP A 92 -8.13 -9.31 6.96
CA ASP A 92 -9.05 -10.39 7.31
C ASP A 92 -10.50 -9.98 6.96
N PRO A 93 -11.24 -10.79 6.18
CA PRO A 93 -12.61 -10.50 5.77
C PRO A 93 -13.54 -10.04 6.90
N LYS A 94 -13.35 -10.54 8.13
CA LYS A 94 -14.15 -10.16 9.31
C LYS A 94 -13.98 -8.69 9.71
N TYR A 95 -12.88 -8.08 9.32
CA TYR A 95 -12.49 -6.70 9.68
C TYR A 95 -12.49 -5.75 8.47
N GLN A 96 -12.92 -6.23 7.30
CA GLN A 96 -13.09 -5.39 6.11
C GLN A 96 -14.28 -4.42 6.26
N GLY A 97 -14.31 -3.36 5.45
CA GLY A 97 -15.36 -2.33 5.52
C GLY A 97 -15.23 -1.34 6.69
N GLN A 98 -14.23 -1.51 7.56
CA GLN A 98 -14.02 -0.68 8.77
C GLN A 98 -12.90 0.36 8.62
N GLY A 99 -12.40 0.59 7.40
CA GLY A 99 -11.32 1.56 7.14
C GLY A 99 -9.91 1.11 7.56
N ILE A 100 -9.74 -0.08 8.14
CA ILE A 100 -8.44 -0.60 8.62
C ILE A 100 -7.40 -0.63 7.49
N GLY A 101 -7.73 -1.23 6.35
CA GLY A 101 -6.82 -1.30 5.20
C GLY A 101 -6.42 0.09 4.68
N THR A 102 -7.34 1.05 4.67
CA THR A 102 -7.04 2.43 4.28
C THR A 102 -6.06 3.07 5.25
N ARG A 103 -6.26 2.92 6.57
CA ARG A 103 -5.32 3.45 7.58
C ARG A 103 -3.94 2.79 7.49
N LEU A 104 -3.89 1.47 7.27
CA LEU A 104 -2.63 0.75 7.09
C LEU A 104 -1.86 1.23 5.85
N LEU A 105 -2.54 1.40 4.72
CA LEU A 105 -1.89 1.85 3.50
C LEU A 105 -1.44 3.33 3.61
N ARG A 106 -2.21 4.19 4.26
CA ARG A 106 -1.80 5.58 4.53
C ARG A 106 -0.59 5.64 5.45
N HIS A 107 -0.52 4.80 6.49
CA HIS A 107 0.68 4.70 7.31
C HIS A 107 1.93 4.33 6.49
N VAL A 108 1.79 3.44 5.50
CA VAL A 108 2.89 3.13 4.57
C VAL A 108 3.29 4.35 3.74
N PHE A 109 2.32 5.13 3.26
CA PHE A 109 2.60 6.35 2.49
C PHE A 109 3.33 7.37 3.36
N ASP A 110 2.83 7.62 4.58
CA ASP A 110 3.46 8.53 5.53
C ASP A 110 4.89 8.09 5.87
N ASP A 111 5.13 6.79 6.07
CA ASP A 111 6.48 6.25 6.34
C ASP A 111 7.42 6.44 5.14
N ALA A 112 6.91 6.33 3.90
CA ALA A 112 7.68 6.46 2.67
C ALA A 112 8.31 7.86 2.48
N VAL A 113 7.70 8.89 3.05
CA VAL A 113 8.17 10.29 3.01
C VAL A 113 8.53 10.82 4.41
N SER A 114 8.69 9.94 5.40
CA SER A 114 9.04 10.33 6.78
C SER A 114 10.44 10.96 6.88
N ASN A 115 11.33 10.64 5.94
CA ASN A 115 12.64 11.25 5.81
C ASN A 115 12.54 12.53 4.98
N GLU A 116 12.74 13.70 5.61
CA GLU A 116 12.67 15.01 4.95
C GLU A 116 13.60 15.17 3.73
N LYS A 117 14.62 14.32 3.59
CA LYS A 117 15.50 14.29 2.40
C LYS A 117 14.83 13.69 1.17
N ILE A 118 13.72 12.97 1.35
CA ILE A 118 12.88 12.37 0.30
C ILE A 118 11.54 13.11 0.33
N PRO A 119 11.44 14.30 -0.30
CA PRO A 119 10.23 15.11 -0.24
C PRO A 119 9.05 14.48 -1.00
N MET A 120 9.34 13.52 -1.87
CA MET A 120 8.39 12.84 -2.74
C MET A 120 8.83 11.38 -2.99
N CYS A 121 7.86 10.47 -3.02
CA CYS A 121 8.05 9.06 -3.34
C CYS A 121 6.87 8.55 -4.18
N VAL A 122 7.12 7.63 -5.12
CA VAL A 122 6.06 6.89 -5.80
C VAL A 122 5.86 5.55 -5.11
N VAL A 123 4.62 5.28 -4.70
CA VAL A 123 4.21 3.98 -4.17
C VAL A 123 3.42 3.24 -5.23
N TRP A 124 3.75 1.97 -5.49
CA TRP A 124 3.08 1.21 -6.54
C TRP A 124 2.83 -0.25 -6.15
N CYS A 125 1.91 -0.90 -6.87
CA CYS A 125 1.62 -2.32 -6.69
C CYS A 125 1.06 -2.97 -7.94
N ASP A 126 1.02 -4.30 -7.92
CA ASP A 126 0.17 -5.07 -8.84
C ASP A 126 -1.14 -5.38 -8.10
N ALA A 127 -2.20 -4.65 -8.41
CA ALA A 127 -3.51 -4.88 -7.84
C ALA A 127 -4.28 -5.93 -8.66
N ARG A 128 -5.07 -6.79 -8.00
CA ARG A 128 -6.13 -7.52 -8.70
C ARG A 128 -7.05 -6.48 -9.35
N VAL A 129 -7.49 -6.70 -10.59
CA VAL A 129 -8.38 -5.75 -11.29
C VAL A 129 -9.66 -5.49 -10.48
N SER A 130 -10.18 -6.50 -9.79
CA SER A 130 -11.34 -6.40 -8.89
C SER A 130 -11.13 -5.47 -7.69
N ALA A 131 -9.89 -5.18 -7.31
CA ALA A 131 -9.54 -4.27 -6.21
C ALA A 131 -9.12 -2.88 -6.71
N ALA A 132 -8.94 -2.66 -8.01
CA ALA A 132 -8.39 -1.42 -8.54
C ALA A 132 -9.24 -0.18 -8.16
N SER A 133 -10.58 -0.28 -8.20
CA SER A 133 -11.48 0.80 -7.80
C SER A 133 -11.34 1.20 -6.33
N TRP A 134 -10.90 0.29 -5.45
CA TRP A 134 -10.63 0.59 -4.06
C TRP A 134 -9.39 1.48 -3.90
N TYR A 135 -8.34 1.23 -4.68
CA TYR A 135 -7.11 2.04 -4.72
C TYR A 135 -7.35 3.42 -5.35
N GLU A 136 -8.30 3.52 -6.29
CA GLU A 136 -8.68 4.77 -6.97
C GLU A 136 -9.50 5.74 -6.08
N ARG A 137 -9.95 5.30 -4.91
CA ARG A 137 -10.70 6.16 -3.98
C ARG A 137 -9.83 7.34 -3.54
N LYS A 138 -10.45 8.52 -3.38
CA LYS A 138 -9.75 9.77 -3.06
C LYS A 138 -8.91 9.70 -1.79
N GLU A 139 -9.30 8.88 -0.81
CA GLU A 139 -8.55 8.72 0.45
C GLU A 139 -7.25 7.92 0.29
N ILE A 140 -7.08 7.22 -0.84
CA ILE A 140 -5.87 6.46 -1.20
C ILE A 140 -5.15 7.15 -2.37
N GLY A 141 -5.87 7.59 -3.40
CA GLY A 141 -5.33 8.45 -4.45
C GLY A 141 -4.36 7.77 -5.42
N MET A 142 -4.56 6.48 -5.71
CA MET A 142 -3.76 5.78 -6.71
C MET A 142 -4.46 5.72 -8.07
N GLU A 143 -3.69 5.61 -9.14
CA GLU A 143 -4.16 5.48 -10.52
C GLU A 143 -3.62 4.22 -11.19
N ARG A 144 -4.35 3.70 -12.18
CA ARG A 144 -3.90 2.58 -13.03
C ARG A 144 -2.80 3.05 -13.99
N PHE A 145 -1.84 2.18 -14.28
CA PHE A 145 -0.89 2.39 -15.38
C PHE A 145 -0.46 1.07 -16.03
N GLY A 146 -0.05 1.15 -17.29
CA GLY A 146 0.30 -0.03 -18.09
C GLY A 146 -0.92 -0.86 -18.52
N GLU A 147 -0.65 -2.10 -18.94
CA GLU A 147 -1.67 -3.03 -19.44
C GLU A 147 -2.13 -4.02 -18.36
N VAL A 148 -3.34 -4.57 -18.53
CA VAL A 148 -3.81 -5.70 -17.72
C VAL A 148 -2.96 -6.93 -18.06
N PHE A 149 -2.58 -7.68 -17.04
CA PHE A 149 -1.79 -8.90 -17.16
C PHE A 149 -2.27 -9.96 -16.18
N PHE A 150 -1.87 -11.20 -16.38
CA PHE A 150 -2.35 -12.34 -15.60
C PHE A 150 -1.27 -12.87 -14.65
N LYS A 151 -1.70 -13.27 -13.45
CA LYS A 151 -0.93 -14.17 -12.58
C LYS A 151 -1.82 -15.38 -12.32
N ASP A 152 -1.42 -16.53 -12.85
CA ASP A 152 -2.29 -17.70 -12.95
C ASP A 152 -3.58 -17.30 -13.73
N SER A 153 -4.76 -17.60 -13.19
CA SER A 153 -6.06 -17.23 -13.78
C SER A 153 -6.60 -15.86 -13.34
N ILE A 154 -5.84 -15.08 -12.57
CA ILE A 154 -6.32 -13.82 -11.99
C ILE A 154 -5.76 -12.62 -12.76
N GLU A 155 -6.65 -11.69 -13.12
CA GLU A 155 -6.30 -10.41 -13.75
C GLU A 155 -5.70 -9.41 -12.76
N TYR A 156 -4.59 -8.81 -13.16
CA TYR A 156 -3.89 -7.76 -12.43
C TYR A 156 -3.71 -6.51 -13.30
N ILE A 157 -3.66 -5.36 -12.66
CA ILE A 157 -3.29 -4.07 -13.23
C ILE A 157 -2.30 -3.39 -12.29
N ARG A 158 -1.34 -2.63 -12.83
CA ARG A 158 -0.43 -1.87 -11.98
C ARG A 158 -1.12 -0.59 -11.50
N MET A 159 -0.93 -0.27 -10.22
CA MET A 159 -1.43 0.94 -9.59
C MET A 159 -0.24 1.75 -9.07
N ARG A 160 -0.29 3.08 -9.17
CA ARG A 160 0.70 3.98 -8.57
C ARG A 160 0.04 5.17 -7.87
N GLY A 161 0.66 5.68 -6.83
CA GLY A 161 0.31 6.95 -6.19
C GLY A 161 1.57 7.78 -5.94
N VAL A 162 1.44 9.09 -6.04
CA VAL A 162 2.51 10.01 -5.64
C VAL A 162 2.25 10.42 -4.19
N VAL A 163 3.27 10.26 -3.35
CA VAL A 163 3.23 10.66 -1.94
C VAL A 163 4.24 11.77 -1.74
N THR A 164 3.85 12.84 -1.05
CA THR A 164 4.69 14.00 -0.77
C THR A 164 4.66 14.34 0.71
N THR A 165 5.73 14.96 1.21
CA THR A 165 5.71 15.48 2.59
C THR A 165 4.64 16.58 2.75
N PRO A 166 4.10 16.82 3.96
CA PRO A 166 3.13 17.90 4.18
C PRO A 166 3.64 19.29 3.75
N LYS A 167 4.94 19.52 3.88
CA LYS A 167 5.60 20.76 3.44
C LYS A 167 5.55 20.92 1.92
N GLU A 168 5.71 19.82 1.19
CA GLU A 168 5.67 19.76 -0.27
C GLU A 168 4.23 19.88 -0.79
N GLU A 169 3.26 19.27 -0.12
CA GLU A 169 1.82 19.42 -0.42
C GLU A 169 1.36 20.89 -0.31
N ALA A 170 1.83 21.59 0.73
CA ALA A 170 1.53 23.01 0.94
C ALA A 170 2.11 23.88 -0.17
N ARG A 171 3.31 23.55 -0.69
CA ARG A 171 3.93 24.24 -1.82
C ARG A 171 3.11 24.10 -3.10
N CYS A 172 2.78 22.87 -3.51
CA CYS A 172 1.97 22.61 -4.71
C CYS A 172 0.58 23.27 -4.66
N SER A 173 0.01 23.41 -3.46
CA SER A 173 -1.30 24.05 -3.27
C SER A 173 -1.26 25.59 -3.38
N THR A 174 -0.06 26.18 -3.40
CA THR A 174 0.14 27.65 -3.40
C THR A 174 0.67 28.24 -4.71
N GLU A 175 0.85 27.44 -5.77
CA GLU A 175 1.23 27.94 -7.11
C GLU A 175 0.02 28.04 -8.05
N PRO A 176 -0.66 29.20 -8.13
CA PRO A 176 -1.58 29.50 -9.22
C PRO A 176 -0.79 29.90 -10.48
N GLY A 177 -0.84 29.04 -11.50
CA GLY A 177 -0.64 29.35 -12.93
C GLY A 177 0.35 30.45 -13.30
N ALA A 178 1.61 30.10 -13.52
CA ALA A 178 2.51 30.88 -14.38
C ALA A 178 2.22 30.54 -15.86
N ILE A 179 1.12 31.08 -16.40
CA ILE A 179 1.02 31.32 -17.85
C ILE A 179 1.16 32.82 -18.04
N SER A 180 2.34 33.23 -18.50
CA SER A 180 2.58 34.54 -19.09
C SER A 180 3.73 34.38 -20.08
N GLN A 181 3.38 34.13 -21.34
CA GLN A 181 3.79 34.97 -22.49
C GLN A 181 2.70 34.87 -23.56
#